data_AF-A0A8J6M7E3-F1
#
_entry.id   AF-A0A8J6M7E3-F1
#
_cell.length_a   1.000
_cell.length_b   1.000
_cell.length_c   1.000
_cell.angle_alpha   90.00
_cell.angle_beta   90.00
_cell.angle_gamma   90.00
#
_symmetry.space_group_name_H-M   'P 1'
#
loop_
_entity.id
_entity.type
_entity.pdbx_description
1 polymer ?
#
loop_
_entity_poly.entity_id
_entity_poly.type
_entity_poly.pdbx_seq_one_letter_code
_entity_poly.pdbx_strand_id
1 'polypeptide(L)'
;MDDLLTYGITRYYADNGEETGFKLWQNYRMDQVKLLKNPGYTAVGTYYYDDYGVIFASLKKDLPEADKLNYKDKFLQPDVFQWESMAHLPVSDLAKLRASSYAHLFIGKVSSENGIVLPFTYVGKGTLHNCRKTETGNGTYLFDVVMEHSLPDYLQYDFGLTK
;
A
#
# COMPACT_ATOMS: atom_id res chain seq x y z
N MET A 1 9.80 -34.43 -5.86
CA MET A 1 10.49 -33.13 -5.87
C MET A 1 10.16 -32.38 -7.17
N ASP A 2 10.23 -33.04 -8.32
CA ASP A 2 9.82 -32.47 -9.63
C ASP A 2 8.35 -32.03 -9.71
N ASP A 3 7.44 -32.74 -9.04
CA ASP A 3 6.01 -32.44 -9.09
C ASP A 3 5.65 -31.11 -8.41
N LEU A 4 6.32 -30.79 -7.29
CA LEU A 4 6.13 -29.51 -6.59
C LEU A 4 6.70 -28.32 -7.37
N LEU A 5 7.87 -28.51 -8.01
CA LEU A 5 8.47 -27.50 -8.88
C LEU A 5 7.61 -27.27 -10.12
N THR A 6 7.13 -28.34 -10.75
CA THR A 6 6.26 -28.27 -11.94
C THR A 6 4.93 -27.60 -11.61
N TYR A 7 4.31 -27.97 -10.49
CA TYR A 7 3.10 -27.31 -10.00
C TYR A 7 3.35 -25.83 -9.69
N GLY A 8 4.45 -25.50 -8.99
CA GLY A 8 4.81 -24.13 -8.66
C GLY A 8 5.04 -23.26 -9.91
N ILE A 9 5.75 -23.78 -10.90
CA ILE A 9 6.01 -23.09 -12.17
C ILE A 9 4.72 -22.92 -12.98
N THR A 10 3.91 -23.98 -13.10
CA THR A 10 2.64 -23.93 -13.84
C THR A 10 1.68 -22.91 -13.23
N ARG A 11 1.55 -22.92 -11.90
CA ARG A 11 0.73 -21.96 -11.17
C ARG A 11 1.27 -20.54 -11.30
N TYR A 12 2.58 -20.35 -11.20
CA TYR A 12 3.22 -19.05 -11.39
C TYR A 12 2.90 -18.47 -12.78
N TYR A 13 3.04 -19.25 -13.85
CA TYR A 13 2.72 -18.81 -15.20
C TYR A 13 1.22 -18.53 -15.39
N ALA A 14 0.35 -19.38 -14.84
CA ALA A 14 -1.10 -19.16 -14.89
C ALA A 14 -1.51 -17.86 -14.17
N ASP A 15 -0.90 -17.57 -13.03
CA ASP A 15 -1.25 -16.44 -12.18
C ASP A 15 -0.59 -15.12 -12.64
N ASN A 16 0.63 -15.15 -13.20
CA ASN A 16 1.45 -13.97 -13.49
C ASN A 16 1.71 -13.72 -14.99
N GLY A 17 1.58 -14.73 -15.87
CA GLY A 17 1.85 -14.58 -17.30
C GLY A 17 3.29 -14.13 -17.59
N GLU A 18 3.44 -13.18 -18.53
CA GLU A 18 4.73 -12.56 -18.90
C GLU A 18 5.02 -11.25 -18.14
N GLU A 19 4.19 -10.87 -17.17
CA GLU A 19 4.28 -9.59 -16.47
C GLU A 19 5.45 -9.60 -15.47
N THR A 20 6.39 -8.67 -15.62
CA THR A 20 7.65 -8.63 -14.86
C THR A 20 7.62 -7.72 -13.62
N GLY A 21 6.43 -7.31 -13.17
CA GLY A 21 6.23 -6.37 -12.05
C GLY A 21 5.09 -6.75 -11.11
N PHE A 22 4.68 -5.79 -10.27
CA PHE A 22 3.48 -5.97 -9.45
C PHE A 22 2.23 -5.95 -10.34
N LYS A 23 1.45 -7.02 -10.27
CA LYS A 23 0.21 -7.20 -11.00
C LYS A 23 -0.94 -6.57 -10.23
N LEU A 24 -1.72 -5.75 -10.92
CA LEU A 24 -2.88 -5.10 -10.32
C LEU A 24 -3.80 -6.12 -9.65
N TRP A 25 -4.30 -5.74 -8.48
CA TRP A 25 -5.27 -6.49 -7.68
C TRP A 25 -4.77 -7.82 -7.11
N GLN A 26 -3.47 -8.12 -7.26
CA GLN A 26 -2.85 -9.27 -6.63
C GLN A 26 -2.41 -8.98 -5.19
N ASN A 27 -2.34 -10.04 -4.40
CA ASN A 27 -1.99 -9.98 -2.99
C ASN A 27 -0.50 -10.24 -2.78
N TYR A 28 0.15 -9.34 -2.05
CA TYR A 28 1.58 -9.38 -1.74
C TYR A 28 1.79 -9.24 -0.24
N ARG A 29 2.69 -10.05 0.31
CA ARG A 29 3.18 -9.83 1.67
C ARG A 29 4.32 -8.83 1.67
N MET A 30 4.45 -8.09 2.76
CA MET A 30 5.48 -7.07 2.88
C MET A 30 6.91 -7.66 2.80
N ASP A 31 7.13 -8.88 3.32
CA ASP A 31 8.41 -9.59 3.23
C ASP A 31 8.81 -9.91 1.78
N GLN A 32 7.85 -10.31 0.93
CA GLN A 32 8.06 -10.57 -0.49
C GLN A 32 8.49 -9.30 -1.25
N VAL A 33 7.92 -8.15 -0.89
CA VAL A 33 8.24 -6.86 -1.53
C VAL A 33 9.57 -6.29 -1.01
N LYS A 34 9.89 -6.46 0.28
CA LYS A 34 11.16 -5.99 0.89
C LYS A 34 12.41 -6.67 0.31
N LEU A 35 12.28 -7.93 -0.11
CA LEU A 35 13.38 -8.69 -0.73
C LEU A 35 13.95 -7.99 -1.97
N LEU A 36 13.20 -7.09 -2.61
CA LEU A 36 13.64 -6.33 -3.79
C LEU A 36 14.68 -5.24 -3.49
N LYS A 37 14.94 -4.89 -2.21
CA LYS A 37 15.87 -3.80 -1.85
C LYS A 37 17.00 -4.23 -0.93
N ASN A 38 16.66 -4.69 0.27
CA ASN A 38 17.64 -5.04 1.30
C ASN A 38 16.94 -5.82 2.43
N PRO A 39 17.31 -7.09 2.69
CA PRO A 39 16.67 -7.91 3.72
C PRO A 39 16.78 -7.33 5.14
N GLY A 40 17.69 -6.37 5.40
CA GLY A 40 17.86 -5.71 6.69
C GLY A 40 17.02 -4.44 6.92
N TYR A 41 16.20 -3.99 5.96
CA TYR A 41 15.48 -2.71 6.07
C TYR A 41 14.15 -2.84 6.84
N THR A 42 14.11 -2.27 8.04
CA THR A 42 13.05 -2.46 9.05
C THR A 42 11.93 -1.41 9.03
N ALA A 43 11.92 -0.48 8.07
CA ALA A 43 10.88 0.56 8.01
C ALA A 43 9.47 -0.06 7.97
N VAL A 44 8.56 0.56 8.72
CA VAL A 44 7.17 0.16 8.89
C VAL A 44 6.32 0.89 7.85
N GLY A 45 6.00 0.21 6.76
CA GLY A 45 4.94 0.65 5.84
C GLY A 45 5.31 1.61 4.71
N THR A 46 6.48 2.25 4.69
CA THR A 46 6.90 3.10 3.56
C THR A 46 8.37 2.92 3.22
N TYR A 47 8.67 2.81 1.92
CA TYR A 47 10.02 2.65 1.37
C TYR A 47 10.27 3.71 0.31
N TYR A 48 11.42 4.37 0.39
CA TYR A 48 11.80 5.43 -0.54
C TYR A 48 12.88 4.91 -1.50
N TYR A 49 12.67 5.08 -2.80
CA TYR A 49 13.66 4.92 -3.87
C TYR A 49 14.01 6.29 -4.44
N ASP A 50 15.03 6.35 -5.28
CA ASP A 50 15.55 7.62 -5.81
C ASP A 50 14.49 8.36 -6.64
N ASP A 51 13.60 7.63 -7.32
CA ASP A 51 12.57 8.14 -8.23
C ASP A 51 11.12 7.85 -7.80
N TYR A 52 10.88 6.82 -6.97
CA TYR A 52 9.52 6.46 -6.51
C TYR A 52 9.41 6.01 -5.06
N GLY A 53 8.19 6.03 -4.52
CA GLY A 53 7.85 5.47 -3.21
C GLY A 53 7.19 4.08 -3.30
N VAL A 54 7.25 3.31 -2.23
CA VAL A 54 6.39 2.12 -2.02
C VAL A 54 5.67 2.29 -0.70
N ILE A 55 4.33 2.28 -0.75
CA ILE A 55 3.46 2.58 0.38
C ILE A 55 2.58 1.36 0.67
N PHE A 56 2.65 0.88 1.91
CA PHE A 56 1.73 -0.09 2.48
C PHE A 56 0.81 0.63 3.46
N ALA A 57 -0.47 0.69 3.14
CA ALA A 57 -1.49 1.30 3.98
C ALA A 57 -2.52 0.26 4.43
N SER A 58 -2.96 0.33 5.67
CA SER A 58 -3.96 -0.59 6.23
C SER A 58 -5.20 0.20 6.59
N LEU A 59 -6.36 -0.15 6.05
CA LEU A 59 -7.63 0.56 6.28
C LEU A 59 -8.17 0.38 7.71
N LYS A 60 -7.56 -0.50 8.51
CA LYS A 60 -7.94 -0.82 9.90
C LYS A 60 -9.46 -1.03 10.06
N LYS A 61 -10.08 -1.77 9.14
CA LYS A 61 -11.55 -1.94 9.08
C LYS A 61 -12.14 -2.62 10.32
N ASP A 62 -11.32 -3.31 11.10
CA ASP A 62 -11.76 -4.10 12.25
C ASP A 62 -11.71 -3.33 13.58
N LEU A 63 -11.25 -2.07 13.58
CA LEU A 63 -11.30 -1.24 14.77
C LEU A 63 -12.74 -0.83 15.13
N PRO A 64 -13.06 -0.58 16.41
CA PRO A 64 -14.31 0.06 16.80
C PRO A 64 -14.51 1.40 16.07
N GLU A 65 -15.76 1.79 15.83
CA GLU A 65 -16.10 2.98 15.02
C GLU A 65 -15.50 4.29 15.59
N ALA A 66 -15.43 4.39 16.92
CA ALA A 66 -14.77 5.49 17.64
C ALA A 66 -13.27 5.60 17.32
N ASP A 67 -12.60 4.46 17.09
CA ASP A 67 -11.18 4.40 16.79
C ASP A 67 -10.90 4.58 15.29
N LYS A 68 -11.85 4.21 14.41
CA LYS A 68 -11.77 4.45 12.96
C LYS A 68 -11.72 5.95 12.62
N LEU A 69 -12.40 6.79 13.40
CA LEU A 69 -12.39 8.25 13.20
C LEU A 69 -10.99 8.87 13.27
N ASN A 70 -10.07 8.19 13.96
CA ASN A 70 -8.68 8.61 14.11
C ASN A 70 -7.80 8.19 12.92
N TYR A 71 -8.26 7.25 12.10
CA TYR A 71 -7.49 6.75 10.97
C TYR A 71 -7.84 7.49 9.69
N LYS A 72 -6.82 8.02 9.02
CA LYS A 72 -7.02 8.90 7.85
C LYS A 72 -6.86 8.18 6.52
N ASP A 73 -6.25 7.00 6.46
CA ASP A 73 -6.11 6.30 5.18
C ASP A 73 -7.46 5.79 4.69
N LYS A 74 -7.84 6.19 3.47
CA LYS A 74 -9.09 5.75 2.83
C LYS A 74 -9.10 6.12 1.36
N PHE A 75 -9.90 5.40 0.58
CA PHE A 75 -10.29 5.88 -0.74
C PHE A 75 -11.29 7.03 -0.60
N LEU A 76 -11.01 8.15 -1.28
CA LEU A 76 -11.92 9.29 -1.43
C LEU A 76 -12.79 9.12 -2.68
N GLN A 77 -12.21 8.50 -3.71
CA GLN A 77 -12.82 8.15 -4.99
C GLN A 77 -12.22 6.81 -5.45
N PRO A 78 -12.78 6.15 -6.48
CA PRO A 78 -12.23 4.88 -6.98
C PRO A 78 -10.76 4.96 -7.39
N ASP A 79 -10.28 6.14 -7.76
CA ASP A 79 -8.94 6.44 -8.24
C ASP A 79 -8.17 7.45 -7.36
N VAL A 80 -8.68 7.81 -6.18
CA VAL A 80 -8.00 8.75 -5.27
C VAL A 80 -7.92 8.15 -3.87
N PHE A 81 -6.70 7.84 -3.43
CA PHE A 81 -6.43 7.33 -2.10
C PHE A 81 -5.82 8.41 -1.20
N GLN A 82 -6.46 8.72 -0.08
CA GLN A 82 -5.85 9.53 0.97
C GLN A 82 -4.91 8.66 1.78
N TRP A 83 -3.65 9.08 1.88
CA TRP A 83 -2.61 8.40 2.67
C TRP A 83 -2.02 9.33 3.73
N GLU A 84 -1.85 8.81 4.94
CA GLU A 84 -1.15 9.47 6.04
C GLU A 84 0.26 8.87 6.25
N SER A 85 1.27 9.74 6.27
CA SER A 85 2.64 9.34 6.57
C SER A 85 2.80 8.81 7.99
N MET A 86 3.92 8.12 8.25
CA MET A 86 4.32 7.80 9.62
C MET A 86 4.43 9.06 10.49
N ALA A 87 4.22 8.87 11.80
CA ALA A 87 4.42 9.91 12.80
C ALA A 87 5.87 10.40 12.80
N HIS A 88 6.05 11.69 13.10
CA HIS A 88 7.35 12.35 13.14
C HIS A 88 8.20 12.13 11.87
N LEU A 89 7.55 12.19 10.69
CA LEU A 89 8.21 11.99 9.41
C LEU A 89 9.44 12.91 9.27
N PRO A 90 10.66 12.36 9.09
CA PRO A 90 11.85 13.17 8.90
C PRO A 90 11.73 14.09 7.69
N VAL A 91 12.24 15.32 7.81
CA VAL A 91 12.19 16.33 6.74
C VAL A 91 12.84 15.80 5.44
N SER A 92 13.90 15.00 5.55
CA SER A 92 14.56 14.36 4.41
C SER A 92 13.64 13.38 3.66
N ASP A 93 12.81 12.64 4.38
CA ASP A 93 11.90 11.65 3.79
C ASP A 93 10.65 12.33 3.22
N LEU A 94 10.17 13.40 3.86
CA LEU A 94 9.16 14.28 3.27
C LEU A 94 9.63 14.89 1.95
N ALA A 95 10.90 15.33 1.88
CA ALA A 95 11.47 15.86 0.65
C ALA A 95 11.50 14.80 -0.47
N LYS A 96 11.86 13.55 -0.14
CA LYS A 96 11.81 12.43 -1.10
C LYS A 96 10.38 12.19 -1.60
N LEU A 97 9.39 12.12 -0.70
CA LEU A 97 7.99 11.92 -1.09
C LEU A 97 7.46 13.02 -2.02
N ARG A 98 7.86 14.27 -1.80
CA ARG A 98 7.48 15.40 -2.65
C ARG A 98 8.20 15.40 -4.01
N ALA A 99 9.37 14.78 -4.08
CA ALA A 99 10.16 14.67 -5.30
C ALA A 99 9.91 13.36 -6.08
N SER A 100 9.29 12.36 -5.45
CA SER A 100 8.91 11.10 -6.10
C SER A 100 8.02 11.35 -7.30
N SER A 101 8.36 10.72 -8.43
CA SER A 101 7.55 10.77 -9.64
C SER A 101 6.24 10.00 -9.48
N TYR A 102 6.25 8.93 -8.68
CA TYR A 102 5.07 8.14 -8.34
C TYR A 102 5.31 7.32 -7.06
N ALA A 103 4.27 6.63 -6.57
CA ALA A 103 4.39 5.58 -5.58
C ALA A 103 3.57 4.33 -5.97
N HIS A 104 4.10 3.16 -5.64
CA HIS A 104 3.36 1.90 -5.64
C HIS A 104 2.54 1.78 -4.36
N LEU A 105 1.24 1.50 -4.47
CA LEU A 105 0.36 1.35 -3.32
C LEU A 105 -0.08 -0.10 -3.10
N PHE A 106 0.02 -0.53 -1.86
CA PHE A 106 -0.41 -1.83 -1.35
C PHE A 106 -1.39 -1.59 -0.20
N ILE A 107 -2.63 -2.05 -0.34
CA ILE A 107 -3.71 -1.77 0.60
C ILE A 107 -4.13 -3.06 1.31
N GLY A 108 -4.10 -3.04 2.64
CA GLY A 108 -4.58 -4.11 3.49
C GLY A 108 -5.87 -3.69 4.21
N LYS A 109 -6.77 -4.64 4.49
CA LYS A 109 -7.95 -4.37 5.35
C LYS A 109 -7.55 -4.25 6.82
N VAL A 110 -6.60 -5.09 7.24
CA VAL A 110 -5.89 -5.06 8.51
C VAL A 110 -4.45 -5.51 8.33
N SER A 111 -3.56 -5.12 9.25
CA SER A 111 -2.14 -5.51 9.21
C SER A 111 -1.88 -6.93 9.72
N SER A 112 -2.78 -7.47 10.55
CA SER A 112 -2.69 -8.82 11.13
C SER A 112 -4.01 -9.23 11.76
N GLU A 113 -4.36 -10.50 11.68
CA GLU A 113 -5.50 -11.10 12.37
C GLU A 113 -5.06 -12.43 13.01
N ASN A 114 -5.33 -12.62 14.32
CA ASN A 114 -4.98 -13.84 15.06
C ASN A 114 -3.50 -14.29 14.93
N GLY A 115 -2.57 -13.33 14.85
CA GLY A 115 -1.13 -13.60 14.71
C GLY A 115 -0.67 -13.91 13.28
N ILE A 116 -1.57 -13.92 12.30
CA ILE A 116 -1.26 -14.08 10.89
C ILE A 116 -1.18 -12.70 10.24
N VAL A 117 -0.05 -12.40 9.59
CA VAL A 117 0.09 -11.19 8.77
C VAL A 117 -0.68 -11.42 7.48
N LEU A 118 -1.72 -10.62 7.26
CA LEU A 118 -2.53 -10.69 6.05
C LEU A 118 -1.80 -9.98 4.90
N PRO A 119 -1.91 -10.50 3.66
CA PRO A 119 -1.30 -9.86 2.51
C PRO A 119 -2.03 -8.55 2.17
N PHE A 120 -1.33 -7.68 1.47
CA PHE A 120 -1.85 -6.43 0.95
C PHE A 120 -2.17 -6.58 -0.53
N THR A 121 -3.28 -6.03 -0.98
CA THR A 121 -3.62 -5.96 -2.40
C THR A 121 -2.87 -4.83 -3.06
N TYR A 122 -2.11 -5.10 -4.11
CA TYR A 122 -1.49 -4.05 -4.93
C TYR A 122 -2.55 -3.35 -5.76
N VAL A 123 -2.65 -2.02 -5.62
CA VAL A 123 -3.70 -1.21 -6.27
C VAL A 123 -3.15 -0.32 -7.39
N GLY A 124 -1.87 -0.46 -7.72
CA GLY A 124 -1.25 0.25 -8.83
C GLY A 124 -0.28 1.35 -8.41
N LYS A 125 0.12 2.14 -9.41
CA LYS A 125 0.92 3.35 -9.22
C LYS A 125 0.00 4.56 -9.07
N GLY A 126 0.47 5.55 -8.33
CA GLY A 126 -0.17 6.85 -8.25
C GLY A 126 0.79 7.97 -7.95
N THR A 127 0.35 9.20 -8.21
CA THR A 127 1.13 10.43 -8.03
C THR A 127 0.70 11.11 -6.74
N LEU A 128 1.66 11.60 -5.95
CA LEU A 128 1.39 12.20 -4.65
C LEU A 128 1.07 13.69 -4.81
N HIS A 129 -0.12 14.08 -4.38
CA HIS A 129 -0.60 15.46 -4.43
C HIS A 129 -1.07 15.96 -3.07
N ASN A 130 -1.32 17.27 -2.99
CA ASN A 130 -2.01 17.91 -1.86
C ASN A 130 -1.41 17.57 -0.48
N CYS A 131 -0.07 17.66 -0.38
CA CYS A 131 0.68 17.41 0.86
C CYS A 131 0.26 18.42 1.93
N ARG A 132 -0.37 17.93 3.01
CA ARG A 132 -0.88 18.76 4.10
C ARG A 132 -0.45 18.21 5.46
N LYS A 133 0.06 19.07 6.34
CA LYS A 133 0.44 18.69 7.71
C LYS A 133 -0.82 18.50 8.54
N THR A 134 -0.88 17.44 9.35
CA THR A 134 -1.99 17.24 10.28
C THR A 134 -1.84 18.10 11.53
N GLU A 135 -2.95 18.57 12.09
CA GLU A 135 -2.97 19.46 13.25
C GLU A 135 -2.79 18.72 14.59
N THR A 136 -2.92 17.39 14.59
CA THR A 136 -3.00 16.52 15.78
C THR A 136 -1.66 16.29 16.50
N GLY A 137 -0.64 17.12 16.28
CA GLY A 137 0.61 17.15 17.07
C GLY A 137 1.62 16.04 16.79
N ASN A 138 1.25 14.95 16.13
CA ASN A 138 2.15 13.81 15.85
C ASN A 138 3.06 14.02 14.61
N GLY A 139 2.95 15.18 13.94
CA GLY A 139 3.82 15.53 12.81
C GLY A 139 3.66 14.65 11.58
N THR A 140 2.46 14.10 11.34
CA THR A 140 2.13 13.36 10.11
C THR A 140 1.75 14.31 8.97
N TYR A 141 1.82 13.80 7.75
CA TYR A 141 1.39 14.49 6.54
C TYR A 141 0.38 13.63 5.80
N LEU A 142 -0.70 14.25 5.31
CA LEU A 142 -1.63 13.62 4.39
C LEU A 142 -1.26 13.95 2.96
N PHE A 143 -1.44 12.98 2.08
CA PHE A 143 -1.33 13.09 0.64
C PHE A 143 -2.58 12.54 -0.01
N ASP A 144 -2.96 13.11 -1.13
CA ASP A 144 -3.93 12.51 -2.03
C ASP A 144 -3.13 11.81 -3.14
N VAL A 145 -3.18 10.49 -3.16
CA VAL A 145 -2.52 9.68 -4.17
C VAL A 145 -3.51 9.45 -5.31
N VAL A 146 -3.25 10.08 -6.45
CA VAL A 146 -4.06 9.95 -7.66
C VAL A 146 -3.55 8.73 -8.44
N MET A 147 -4.39 7.71 -8.56
CA MET A 147 -4.05 6.40 -9.09
C MET A 147 -4.18 6.35 -10.62
N GLU A 148 -3.29 5.60 -11.28
CA GLU A 148 -3.37 5.36 -12.73
C GLU A 148 -4.59 4.50 -13.12
N HIS A 149 -5.10 3.70 -12.19
CA HIS A 149 -6.23 2.79 -12.39
C HIS A 149 -7.25 2.96 -11.27
N SER A 150 -8.52 3.08 -11.64
CA SER A 150 -9.63 3.05 -10.69
C SER A 150 -9.82 1.66 -10.10
N LEU A 151 -10.21 1.60 -8.84
CA LEU A 151 -10.61 0.35 -8.18
C LEU A 151 -11.80 -0.29 -8.93
N PRO A 152 -11.75 -1.62 -9.19
CA PRO A 152 -12.92 -2.36 -9.62
C PRO A 152 -13.96 -2.43 -8.48
N ASP A 153 -15.24 -2.58 -8.83
CA ASP A 153 -16.38 -2.51 -7.90
C ASP A 153 -16.22 -3.41 -6.66
N TYR A 154 -15.72 -4.63 -6.85
CA TYR A 154 -15.52 -5.56 -5.74
C TYR A 154 -14.50 -5.04 -4.72
N LEU A 155 -13.44 -4.34 -5.17
CA LEU A 155 -12.47 -3.69 -4.28
C LEU A 155 -13.00 -2.40 -3.68
N GLN A 156 -13.85 -1.65 -4.39
CA GLN A 156 -14.52 -0.48 -3.81
C GLN A 156 -15.38 -0.89 -2.61
N TYR A 157 -16.13 -1.98 -2.73
CA TYR A 157 -16.89 -2.57 -1.63
C TYR A 157 -15.94 -3.09 -0.52
N ASP A 158 -14.94 -3.89 -0.90
CA ASP A 158 -14.01 -4.48 0.06
C ASP A 158 -13.18 -3.45 0.85
N PHE A 159 -12.88 -2.31 0.24
CA PHE A 159 -12.18 -1.18 0.87
C PHE A 159 -13.13 -0.15 1.49
N GLY A 160 -14.45 -0.34 1.36
CA GLY A 160 -15.46 0.48 2.03
C GLY A 160 -15.65 1.87 1.44
N LEU A 161 -15.33 2.03 0.15
CA LEU A 161 -15.67 3.23 -0.60
C LEU A 161 -17.18 3.29 -0.88
N THR A 162 -17.79 2.15 -1.19
CA THR A 162 -19.23 1.98 -1.43
C THR A 162 -19.86 1.10 -0.34
N LYS A 163 -21.16 1.27 -0.08
CA LYS A 163 -21.96 0.51 0.90
C LYS A 163 -22.87 -0.50 0.21
#